data_AF-T1H9W5-F1
#
_entry.id   AF-T1H9W5-F1
#
_cell.length_a   1.000
_cell.length_b   1.000
_cell.length_c   1.000
_cell.angle_alpha   90.00
_cell.angle_beta   90.00
_cell.angle_gamma   90.00
#
_symmetry.space_group_name_H-M   'P 1'
#
loop_
_entity.id
_entity.type
_entity.pdbx_description
1 polymer ?
#
loop_
_entity_poly.entity_id
_entity_poly.type
_entity_poly.pdbx_seq_one_letter_code
_entity_poly.pdbx_strand_id
1 'polypeptide(L)'
;MVELLEDLVVERKTDELVQAQRRTEEAITSIQRTLARPSPQPPLAAEVERGVSFAAIVARQAEAAPPRQQLVVTTREGATPRTADEEKAAIKAVVKPVDGGWQVAGMKRRGPNSVLIETSSAAQASSIAQCPNLAGADLVVRPLGKLRPRIIVYGVPRALTEGEVLAAIKGQNFPNINEERFRESVKLVFKTGPRDRDMVNWVLEVTPEMRDIIKAQVRLYIEWNSCRVDDHLTVTRCYKCQALGHV
;
A
#
# COMPACT_ATOMS: atom_id res chain seq x y z
N MET A 1 107.83 -32.92 19.70
CA MET A 1 107.15 -33.19 18.41
C MET A 1 105.75 -33.83 18.58
N VAL A 2 105.14 -33.76 19.77
CA VAL A 2 103.79 -34.32 20.03
C VAL A 2 102.80 -33.19 20.33
N GLU A 3 103.22 -32.14 21.06
CA GLU A 3 102.36 -30.97 21.37
C GLU A 3 101.88 -30.21 20.13
N LEU A 4 102.72 -30.04 19.10
CA LEU A 4 102.35 -29.31 17.87
C LEU A 4 101.25 -29.99 17.03
N LEU A 5 101.02 -31.29 17.21
CA LEU A 5 99.97 -32.02 16.49
C LEU A 5 98.62 -31.93 17.21
N GLU A 6 98.61 -31.81 18.53
CA GLU A 6 97.38 -31.66 19.31
C GLU A 6 96.79 -30.25 19.13
N ASP A 7 97.62 -29.21 19.12
CA ASP A 7 97.19 -27.83 18.91
C ASP A 7 96.54 -27.63 17.52
N LEU A 8 97.09 -28.23 16.47
CA LEU A 8 96.55 -28.18 15.11
C LEU A 8 95.20 -28.90 14.97
N VAL A 9 94.94 -29.94 15.77
CA VAL A 9 93.66 -30.66 15.79
C VAL A 9 92.60 -29.88 16.57
N VAL A 10 93.01 -29.18 17.64
CA VAL A 10 92.14 -28.29 18.41
C VAL A 10 91.71 -27.09 17.55
N GLU A 11 92.65 -26.44 16.85
CA GLU A 11 92.36 -25.31 15.96
C GLU A 11 91.36 -25.67 14.84
N ARG A 12 91.53 -26.83 14.20
CA ARG A 12 90.58 -27.30 13.16
C ARG A 12 89.19 -27.58 13.72
N LYS A 13 89.10 -28.19 14.91
CA LYS A 13 87.80 -28.43 15.56
C LYS A 13 87.12 -27.14 16.00
N THR A 14 87.89 -26.14 16.46
CA THR A 14 87.34 -24.83 16.79
C THR A 14 86.84 -24.09 15.55
N ASP A 15 87.55 -24.18 14.43
CA ASP A 15 87.10 -23.58 13.16
C ASP A 15 85.82 -24.24 12.63
N GLU A 16 85.69 -25.56 12.73
CA GLU A 16 84.47 -26.28 12.36
C GLU A 16 83.28 -25.88 13.24
N LEU A 17 83.50 -25.71 14.55
CA LEU A 17 82.46 -25.25 15.49
C LEU A 17 82.04 -23.80 15.21
N VAL A 18 82.98 -22.91 14.90
CA VAL A 18 82.68 -21.51 14.54
C VAL A 18 81.91 -21.43 13.22
N GLN A 19 82.27 -22.26 12.23
CA GLN A 19 81.51 -22.33 10.97
C GLN A 19 80.11 -22.90 11.17
N ALA A 20 79.95 -23.90 12.04
CA ALA A 20 78.64 -24.43 12.40
C ALA A 20 77.75 -23.36 13.08
N GLN A 21 78.32 -22.59 14.02
CA GLN A 21 77.59 -21.50 14.68
C GLN A 21 77.13 -20.43 13.69
N ARG A 22 77.99 -19.98 12.77
CA ARG A 22 77.61 -18.99 11.74
C ARG A 22 76.44 -19.47 10.86
N ARG A 23 76.44 -20.75 10.46
CA ARG A 23 75.32 -21.34 9.68
C ARG A 23 74.02 -21.34 10.47
N THR A 24 74.08 -21.59 11.78
CA THR A 24 72.88 -21.53 12.63
C THR A 24 72.37 -20.11 12.81
N GLU A 25 73.25 -19.12 12.95
CA GLU A 25 72.87 -17.71 13.06
C GLU A 25 72.25 -17.17 11.77
N GLU A 26 72.81 -17.55 10.61
CA GLU A 26 72.24 -17.23 9.30
C GLU A 26 70.85 -17.87 9.12
N ALA A 27 70.69 -19.12 9.53
CA ALA A 27 69.40 -19.82 9.50
C ALA A 27 68.37 -19.13 10.41
N ILE A 28 68.73 -18.78 11.64
CA ILE A 28 67.86 -18.08 12.59
C ILE A 28 67.46 -16.70 12.03
N THR A 29 68.42 -15.97 11.46
CA THR A 29 68.18 -14.65 10.84
C THR A 29 67.19 -14.76 9.67
N SER A 30 67.31 -15.82 8.86
CA SER A 30 66.38 -16.06 7.75
C SER A 30 64.95 -16.33 8.24
N ILE A 31 64.79 -17.15 9.30
CA ILE A 31 63.49 -17.49 9.89
C ILE A 31 62.85 -16.25 10.53
N GLN A 32 63.64 -15.43 11.24
CA GLN A 32 63.15 -14.18 11.82
C GLN A 32 62.64 -13.20 10.74
N ARG A 33 63.30 -13.11 9.58
CA ARG A 33 62.80 -12.31 8.45
C ARG A 33 61.50 -12.85 7.86
N THR A 34 61.33 -14.18 7.81
CA THR A 34 60.09 -14.80 7.33
C THR A 34 58.93 -14.56 8.30
N LEU A 35 59.17 -14.68 9.61
CA LEU A 35 58.16 -14.44 10.64
C LEU A 35 57.79 -12.96 10.82
N ALA A 36 58.74 -12.04 10.60
CA ALA A 36 58.50 -10.60 10.65
C ALA A 36 57.73 -10.06 9.44
N ARG A 37 57.42 -10.89 8.44
CA ARG A 37 56.64 -10.47 7.28
C ARG A 37 55.15 -10.47 7.67
N PRO A 38 54.48 -9.30 7.77
CA PRO A 38 53.06 -9.28 8.08
C PRO A 38 52.32 -10.02 6.97
N SER A 39 51.55 -11.04 7.34
CA SER A 39 50.66 -11.73 6.41
C SER A 39 49.69 -10.71 5.81
N PRO A 40 49.46 -10.69 4.48
CA PRO A 40 48.46 -9.82 3.89
C PRO A 40 47.10 -10.20 4.50
N GLN A 41 46.52 -9.29 5.27
CA GLN A 41 45.16 -9.47 5.75
C GLN A 41 44.23 -9.41 4.53
N PRO A 42 43.28 -10.36 4.37
CA PRO A 42 42.25 -10.21 3.37
C PRO A 42 41.48 -8.91 3.65
N PRO A 43 41.09 -8.14 2.62
CA PRO A 43 40.38 -6.89 2.81
C PRO A 43 39.11 -7.14 3.65
N LEU A 44 38.94 -6.37 4.73
CA LEU A 44 37.86 -6.50 5.70
C LEU A 44 36.46 -6.20 5.10
N ALA A 45 36.41 -5.79 3.84
CA ALA A 45 35.20 -5.54 3.08
C ALA A 45 35.22 -6.40 1.81
N ALA A 46 34.99 -7.71 1.96
CA ALA A 46 34.36 -8.43 0.86
C ALA A 46 32.98 -7.81 0.68
N GLU A 47 32.74 -7.16 -0.46
CA GLU A 47 31.40 -6.75 -0.86
C GLU A 47 30.53 -8.00 -0.86
N VAL A 48 29.76 -8.20 0.20
CA VAL A 48 28.67 -9.17 0.22
C VAL A 48 27.77 -8.74 -0.92
N GLU A 49 27.69 -9.55 -1.98
CA GLU A 49 26.71 -9.33 -3.05
C GLU A 49 25.36 -9.17 -2.38
N ARG A 50 24.87 -7.93 -2.33
CA ARG A 50 23.59 -7.64 -1.71
C ARG A 50 22.57 -8.30 -2.61
N GLY A 51 22.08 -9.46 -2.17
CA GLY A 51 20.94 -10.11 -2.79
C GLY A 51 19.82 -9.09 -2.99
N VAL A 52 19.02 -9.30 -4.04
CA VAL A 52 17.93 -8.38 -4.41
C VAL A 52 17.13 -8.02 -3.16
N SER A 53 17.14 -6.73 -2.80
CA SER A 53 16.52 -6.29 -1.56
C SER A 53 15.02 -6.62 -1.60
N PHE A 54 14.44 -6.91 -0.44
CA PHE A 54 13.00 -7.13 -0.33
C PHE A 54 12.20 -5.99 -0.97
N ALA A 55 12.66 -4.74 -0.78
CA ALA A 55 12.06 -3.57 -1.42
C ALA A 55 12.10 -3.63 -2.96
N ALA A 56 13.19 -4.12 -3.57
CA ALA A 56 13.29 -4.30 -5.02
C ALA A 56 12.41 -5.45 -5.54
N ILE A 57 12.21 -6.51 -4.76
CA ILE A 57 11.28 -7.60 -5.10
C ILE A 57 9.83 -7.09 -5.07
N VAL A 58 9.46 -6.33 -4.04
CA VAL A 58 8.12 -5.74 -3.91
C VAL A 58 7.85 -4.70 -5.01
N ALA A 59 8.84 -3.86 -5.33
CA ALA A 59 8.72 -2.89 -6.43
C ALA A 59 8.45 -3.59 -7.77
N ARG A 60 9.19 -4.68 -8.07
CA ARG A 60 8.96 -5.49 -9.28
C ARG A 60 7.57 -6.13 -9.32
N GLN A 61 7.03 -6.56 -8.18
CA GLN A 61 5.66 -7.09 -8.12
C GLN A 61 4.60 -6.00 -8.33
N ALA A 62 4.86 -4.77 -7.87
CA ALA A 62 3.96 -3.64 -8.05
C ALA A 62 3.94 -3.14 -9.52
N GLU A 63 5.06 -3.23 -10.24
CA GLU A 63 5.18 -2.81 -11.64
C GLU A 63 4.58 -3.81 -12.65
N ALA A 64 4.35 -5.07 -12.28
CA ALA A 64 4.12 -6.15 -13.24
C ALA A 64 2.67 -6.35 -13.72
N ALA A 65 1.67 -5.70 -13.12
CA ALA A 65 0.27 -5.91 -13.50
C ALA A 65 -0.31 -4.69 -14.23
N PRO A 66 -0.77 -4.81 -15.50
CA PRO A 66 -1.51 -3.74 -16.15
C PRO A 66 -2.77 -3.40 -15.33
N PRO A 67 -3.16 -2.11 -15.26
CA PRO A 67 -4.30 -1.68 -14.46
C PRO A 67 -5.57 -2.38 -14.96
N ARG A 68 -6.09 -3.29 -14.15
CA ARG A 68 -7.34 -4.00 -14.45
C ARG A 68 -8.50 -3.03 -14.36
N GLN A 69 -9.38 -3.08 -15.35
CA GLN A 69 -10.60 -2.29 -15.33
C GLN A 69 -11.60 -3.01 -14.42
N GLN A 70 -12.18 -2.27 -13.49
CA GLN A 70 -13.08 -2.82 -12.49
C GLN A 70 -14.49 -2.29 -12.75
N LEU A 71 -15.44 -3.21 -12.93
CA LEU A 71 -16.85 -2.91 -13.09
C LEU A 71 -17.60 -3.37 -11.84
N VAL A 72 -18.50 -2.53 -11.34
CA VAL A 72 -19.41 -2.88 -10.28
C VAL A 72 -20.77 -3.18 -10.89
N VAL A 73 -21.26 -4.38 -10.62
CA VAL A 73 -22.62 -4.80 -10.95
C VAL A 73 -23.45 -4.75 -9.69
N THR A 74 -24.58 -4.05 -9.76
CA THR A 74 -25.58 -3.93 -8.69
C THR A 74 -26.97 -4.19 -9.25
N THR A 75 -27.87 -4.79 -8.48
CA THR A 75 -29.30 -4.77 -8.80
C THR A 75 -29.81 -3.33 -8.96
N ARG A 76 -30.71 -3.12 -9.91
CA ARG A 76 -31.43 -1.84 -10.12
C ARG A 76 -32.15 -1.43 -8.84
N GLU A 77 -32.11 -0.14 -8.52
CA GLU A 77 -32.86 0.45 -7.40
C GLU A 77 -34.37 0.19 -7.60
N GLY A 78 -34.95 -0.66 -6.76
CA GLY A 78 -36.36 -1.08 -6.84
C GLY A 78 -36.59 -2.59 -7.04
N ALA A 79 -35.55 -3.36 -7.38
CA ALA A 79 -35.62 -4.83 -7.42
C ALA A 79 -35.37 -5.44 -6.03
N THR A 80 -35.87 -6.66 -5.76
CA THR A 80 -35.59 -7.38 -4.52
C THR A 80 -34.08 -7.51 -4.33
N PRO A 81 -33.51 -7.06 -3.18
CA PRO A 81 -32.07 -7.11 -2.96
C PRO A 81 -31.61 -8.57 -2.96
N ARG A 82 -30.85 -8.95 -3.98
CA ARG A 82 -30.22 -10.26 -4.08
C ARG A 82 -28.89 -10.24 -3.34
N THR A 83 -28.55 -11.35 -2.70
CA THR A 83 -27.24 -11.49 -2.08
C THR A 83 -26.18 -11.54 -3.18
N ALA A 84 -24.99 -10.99 -2.95
CA ALA A 84 -23.94 -10.97 -3.98
C ALA A 84 -23.60 -12.36 -4.57
N ASP A 85 -23.84 -13.46 -3.85
CA ASP A 85 -23.63 -14.81 -4.38
C ASP A 85 -24.76 -15.26 -5.32
N GLU A 86 -25.98 -14.80 -5.09
CA GLU A 86 -27.12 -14.97 -6.00
C GLU A 86 -26.96 -14.09 -7.25
N GLU A 87 -26.45 -12.86 -7.09
CA GLU A 87 -26.10 -11.99 -8.22
C GLU A 87 -25.00 -12.63 -9.09
N LYS A 88 -23.96 -13.23 -8.48
CA LYS A 88 -22.95 -13.98 -9.24
C LYS A 88 -23.56 -15.16 -10.00
N ALA A 89 -24.49 -15.89 -9.38
CA ALA A 89 -25.18 -17.00 -10.03
C ALA A 89 -26.04 -16.50 -11.21
N ALA A 90 -26.77 -15.40 -11.02
CA ALA A 90 -27.56 -14.76 -12.06
C ALA A 90 -26.69 -14.28 -13.23
N ILE A 91 -25.55 -13.63 -12.96
CA ILE A 91 -24.62 -13.20 -14.01
C ILE A 91 -24.06 -14.41 -14.77
N LYS A 92 -23.69 -15.49 -14.08
CA LYS A 92 -23.21 -16.72 -14.74
C LYS A 92 -24.27 -17.41 -15.60
N ALA A 93 -25.55 -17.34 -15.20
CA ALA A 93 -26.65 -17.92 -15.96
C ALA A 93 -26.99 -17.11 -17.22
N VAL A 94 -26.90 -15.78 -17.12
CA VAL A 94 -27.31 -14.84 -18.17
C VAL A 94 -26.18 -14.53 -19.16
N VAL A 95 -24.93 -14.49 -18.68
CA VAL A 95 -23.77 -14.09 -19.47
C VAL A 95 -22.88 -15.28 -19.76
N LYS A 96 -22.69 -15.57 -21.05
CA LYS A 96 -21.63 -16.43 -21.56
C LYS A 96 -20.45 -15.57 -22.03
N PRO A 97 -19.28 -15.63 -21.35
CA PRO A 97 -18.13 -14.82 -21.72
C PRO A 97 -17.54 -15.16 -23.09
N VAL A 98 -17.81 -16.38 -23.59
CA VAL A 98 -17.33 -16.90 -24.88
C VAL A 98 -17.96 -16.13 -26.04
N ASP A 99 -19.27 -15.87 -25.98
CA ASP A 99 -20.00 -15.19 -27.05
C ASP A 99 -19.60 -13.72 -27.21
N GLY A 100 -19.13 -13.10 -26.11
CA GLY A 100 -18.65 -11.72 -26.08
C GLY A 100 -17.14 -11.55 -26.26
N GLY A 101 -16.37 -12.65 -26.29
CA GLY A 101 -14.90 -12.58 -26.31
C GLY A 101 -14.28 -11.86 -25.10
N TRP A 102 -14.95 -11.92 -23.94
CA TRP A 102 -14.54 -11.16 -22.75
C TRP A 102 -13.45 -11.86 -21.96
N GLN A 103 -12.40 -11.11 -21.64
CA GLN A 103 -11.31 -11.57 -20.78
C GLN A 103 -11.58 -11.12 -19.34
N VAL A 104 -12.38 -11.91 -18.63
CA VAL A 104 -12.67 -11.67 -17.21
C VAL A 104 -11.52 -12.20 -16.36
N ALA A 105 -10.79 -11.31 -15.70
CA ALA A 105 -9.68 -11.64 -14.82
C ALA A 105 -10.16 -12.22 -13.47
N GLY A 106 -11.37 -11.84 -13.04
CA GLY A 106 -11.97 -12.36 -11.81
C GLY A 106 -13.30 -11.71 -11.47
N MET A 107 -14.08 -12.40 -10.65
CA MET A 107 -15.35 -11.91 -10.13
C MET A 107 -15.33 -11.96 -8.59
N LYS A 108 -15.31 -10.80 -7.94
CA LYS A 108 -15.17 -10.65 -6.48
C LYS A 108 -16.44 -10.10 -5.85
N ARG A 109 -16.59 -10.30 -4.54
CA ARG A 109 -17.65 -9.65 -3.75
C ARG A 109 -17.15 -8.27 -3.33
N ARG A 110 -17.93 -7.21 -3.54
CA ARG A 110 -17.58 -5.84 -3.10
C ARG A 110 -18.43 -5.34 -1.93
N GLY A 111 -19.60 -5.95 -1.72
CA GLY A 111 -20.56 -5.54 -0.71
C GLY A 111 -21.64 -6.62 -0.51
N PRO A 112 -22.70 -6.32 0.27
CA PRO A 112 -23.76 -7.28 0.52
C PRO A 112 -24.48 -7.69 -0.78
N ASN A 113 -24.75 -6.70 -1.65
CA ASN A 113 -25.54 -6.81 -2.90
C ASN A 113 -24.76 -6.20 -4.08
N SER A 114 -23.45 -6.46 -4.16
CA SER A 114 -22.66 -5.94 -5.27
C SER A 114 -21.51 -6.87 -5.64
N VAL A 115 -21.37 -7.09 -6.94
CA VAL A 115 -20.34 -7.94 -7.55
C VAL A 115 -19.36 -7.08 -8.33
N LEU A 116 -18.08 -7.34 -8.13
CA LEU A 116 -16.98 -6.71 -8.87
C LEU A 116 -16.53 -7.64 -9.98
N ILE A 117 -16.49 -7.15 -11.22
CA ILE A 117 -15.94 -7.85 -12.38
C ILE A 117 -14.66 -7.13 -12.79
N GLU A 118 -13.55 -7.85 -12.80
CA GLU A 118 -12.27 -7.36 -13.28
C GLU A 118 -12.08 -7.79 -14.74
N THR A 119 -11.80 -6.84 -15.63
CA THR A 119 -11.42 -7.10 -17.03
C THR A 119 -10.03 -6.59 -17.34
N SER A 120 -9.38 -7.23 -18.31
CA SER A 120 -8.04 -6.83 -18.79
C SER A 120 -8.06 -5.58 -19.66
N SER A 121 -9.17 -5.31 -20.36
CA SER A 121 -9.29 -4.22 -21.35
C SER A 121 -10.43 -3.25 -21.05
N ALA A 122 -10.17 -1.95 -21.29
CA ALA A 122 -11.16 -0.88 -21.19
C ALA A 122 -12.24 -0.96 -22.27
N ALA A 123 -11.91 -1.43 -23.47
CA ALA A 123 -12.89 -1.62 -24.54
C ALA A 123 -13.93 -2.67 -24.13
N GLN A 124 -13.49 -3.77 -23.51
CA GLN A 124 -14.37 -4.82 -23.00
C GLN A 124 -15.24 -4.33 -21.84
N ALA A 125 -14.70 -3.45 -20.99
CA ALA A 125 -15.46 -2.89 -19.88
C ALA A 125 -16.68 -2.10 -20.37
N SER A 126 -16.52 -1.31 -21.43
CA SER A 126 -17.60 -0.60 -22.10
C SER A 126 -18.59 -1.55 -22.77
N SER A 127 -18.12 -2.62 -23.41
CA SER A 127 -19.00 -3.64 -24.01
C SER A 127 -19.88 -4.33 -22.96
N ILE A 128 -19.32 -4.69 -21.80
CA ILE A 128 -20.07 -5.29 -20.69
C ILE A 128 -21.11 -4.32 -20.13
N ALA A 129 -20.76 -3.03 -20.03
CA ALA A 129 -21.69 -2.02 -19.55
C ALA A 129 -22.90 -1.81 -20.50
N GLN A 130 -22.71 -2.03 -21.79
CA GLN A 130 -23.74 -1.85 -22.82
C GLN A 130 -24.53 -3.13 -23.12
N CYS A 131 -24.24 -4.25 -22.45
CA CYS A 131 -24.90 -5.51 -22.77
C CYS A 131 -26.37 -5.55 -22.34
N PRO A 132 -27.31 -5.78 -23.29
CA PRO A 132 -28.74 -5.79 -23.01
C PRO A 132 -29.15 -6.97 -22.11
N ASN A 133 -28.41 -8.08 -22.15
CA ASN A 133 -28.68 -9.26 -21.32
C ASN A 133 -28.59 -8.94 -19.82
N LEU A 134 -27.70 -8.04 -19.42
CA LEU A 134 -27.56 -7.60 -18.03
C LEU A 134 -28.69 -6.62 -17.66
N ALA A 135 -29.06 -5.71 -18.56
CA ALA A 135 -30.17 -4.78 -18.37
C ALA A 135 -31.53 -5.50 -18.26
N GLY A 136 -31.71 -6.63 -18.97
CA GLY A 136 -32.89 -7.48 -18.92
C GLY A 136 -32.98 -8.34 -17.64
N ALA A 137 -31.87 -8.49 -16.90
CA ALA A 137 -31.83 -9.20 -15.62
C ALA A 137 -31.93 -8.25 -14.40
N ASP A 138 -32.36 -7.00 -14.62
CA ASP A 138 -32.38 -5.92 -13.63
C ASP A 138 -31.00 -5.61 -13.01
N LEU A 139 -29.91 -5.88 -13.73
CA LEU A 139 -28.55 -5.61 -13.29
C LEU A 139 -28.03 -4.33 -13.94
N VAL A 140 -27.53 -3.42 -13.12
CA VAL A 140 -26.89 -2.17 -13.53
C VAL A 140 -25.39 -2.34 -13.40
N VAL A 141 -24.68 -2.21 -14.52
CA VAL A 141 -23.22 -2.21 -14.57
C VAL A 141 -22.74 -0.77 -14.54
N ARG A 142 -21.85 -0.44 -13.61
CA ARG A 142 -21.15 0.85 -13.58
C ARG A 142 -19.64 0.63 -13.53
N PRO A 143 -18.84 1.46 -14.22
CA PRO A 143 -17.40 1.46 -13.98
C PRO A 143 -17.14 1.85 -12.52
N LEU A 144 -16.13 1.22 -11.91
CA LEU A 144 -15.70 1.60 -10.57
C LEU A 144 -15.06 2.99 -10.64
N GLY A 145 -15.83 4.01 -10.27
CA GLY A 145 -15.36 5.38 -10.20
C GLY A 145 -14.41 5.61 -9.03
N LYS A 146 -13.69 6.74 -9.09
CA LYS A 146 -12.91 7.23 -7.94
C LYS A 146 -13.84 7.51 -6.77
N LEU A 147 -13.38 7.16 -5.57
CA LEU A 147 -14.09 7.51 -4.34
C LEU A 147 -14.09 9.03 -4.17
N ARG A 148 -15.26 9.60 -3.88
CA ARG A 148 -15.37 11.00 -3.49
C ARG A 148 -14.76 11.19 -2.09
N PRO A 149 -14.03 12.29 -1.87
CA PRO A 149 -13.50 12.61 -0.55
C PRO A 149 -14.60 12.68 0.51
N ARG A 150 -14.27 12.27 1.74
CA ARG A 150 -15.17 12.34 2.88
C ARG A 150 -14.65 13.30 3.94
N ILE A 151 -15.56 14.06 4.51
CA ILE A 151 -15.30 15.07 5.53
C ILE A 151 -16.17 14.77 6.74
N ILE A 152 -15.63 14.95 7.94
CA ILE A 152 -16.37 14.86 9.19
C ILE A 152 -16.57 16.24 9.79
N VAL A 153 -17.82 16.54 10.14
CA VAL A 153 -18.22 17.76 10.84
C VAL A 153 -18.60 17.37 12.27
N TYR A 154 -17.91 17.97 13.24
CA TYR A 154 -18.06 17.66 14.65
C TYR A 154 -19.04 18.60 15.34
N GLY A 155 -19.81 18.05 16.28
CA GLY A 155 -20.61 18.86 17.21
C GLY A 155 -21.88 19.44 16.60
N VAL A 156 -22.56 18.69 15.74
CA VAL A 156 -23.85 19.08 15.17
C VAL A 156 -24.98 18.62 16.10
N PRO A 157 -25.98 19.46 16.41
CA PRO A 157 -27.12 19.05 17.22
C PRO A 157 -27.85 17.85 16.61
N ARG A 158 -28.15 16.84 17.44
CA ARG A 158 -28.82 15.61 17.02
C ARG A 158 -30.25 15.84 16.54
N ALA A 159 -30.90 16.85 17.10
CA ALA A 159 -32.27 17.24 16.78
C ALA A 159 -32.45 17.57 15.29
N LEU A 160 -31.38 18.00 14.61
CA LEU A 160 -31.44 18.38 13.21
C LEU A 160 -31.53 17.16 12.28
N THR A 161 -32.44 17.28 11.33
CA THR A 161 -32.62 16.36 10.21
C THR A 161 -31.55 16.57 9.14
N GLU A 162 -31.38 15.60 8.25
CA GLU A 162 -30.40 15.67 7.16
C GLU A 162 -30.63 16.90 6.27
N GLY A 163 -31.89 17.20 5.94
CA GLY A 163 -32.27 18.35 5.10
C GLY A 163 -31.97 19.68 5.76
N GLU A 164 -32.27 19.83 7.06
CA GLU A 164 -31.98 21.05 7.83
C GLU A 164 -30.48 21.32 7.93
N VAL A 165 -29.67 20.27 8.16
CA VAL A 165 -28.21 20.40 8.21
C VAL A 165 -27.66 20.86 6.86
N LEU A 166 -28.11 20.29 5.73
CA LEU A 166 -27.66 20.73 4.40
C LEU A 166 -28.08 22.18 4.10
N ALA A 167 -29.32 22.54 4.45
CA ALA A 167 -29.83 23.90 4.26
C ALA A 167 -29.02 24.91 5.09
N ALA A 168 -28.72 24.59 6.35
CA ALA A 168 -27.91 25.43 7.23
C ALA A 168 -26.48 25.58 6.70
N ILE A 169 -25.83 24.48 6.30
CA ILE A 169 -24.47 24.51 5.76
C ILE A 169 -24.41 25.41 4.51
N LYS A 170 -25.35 25.23 3.58
CA LYS A 170 -25.43 26.04 2.35
C LYS A 170 -25.70 27.50 2.68
N GLY A 171 -26.73 27.77 3.49
CA GLY A 171 -27.20 29.13 3.76
C GLY A 171 -26.17 29.98 4.53
N GLN A 172 -25.50 29.40 5.53
CA GLN A 172 -24.59 30.14 6.39
C GLN A 172 -23.15 30.22 5.85
N ASN A 173 -22.67 29.18 5.15
CA ASN A 173 -21.26 29.10 4.73
C ASN A 173 -21.04 29.30 3.23
N PHE A 174 -22.05 28.98 2.41
CA PHE A 174 -21.95 28.99 0.95
C PHE A 174 -23.12 29.73 0.27
N PRO A 175 -23.41 30.99 0.64
CA PRO A 175 -24.56 31.72 0.08
C PRO A 175 -24.44 31.93 -1.44
N ASN A 176 -23.21 32.01 -1.95
CA ASN A 176 -22.91 32.31 -3.36
C ASN A 176 -23.00 31.09 -4.29
N ILE A 177 -23.25 29.89 -3.76
CA ILE A 177 -23.33 28.65 -4.54
C ILE A 177 -24.80 28.34 -4.86
N ASN A 178 -25.08 28.02 -6.13
CA ASN A 178 -26.41 27.57 -6.55
C ASN A 178 -26.81 26.29 -5.79
N GLU A 179 -28.08 26.17 -5.42
CA GLU A 179 -28.58 25.05 -4.64
C GLU A 179 -28.40 23.71 -5.35
N GLU A 180 -28.64 23.67 -6.67
CA GLU A 180 -28.45 22.48 -7.50
C GLU A 180 -26.99 22.01 -7.46
N ARG A 181 -26.06 22.95 -7.70
CA ARG A 181 -24.62 22.67 -7.65
C ARG A 181 -24.18 22.23 -6.25
N PHE A 182 -24.77 22.80 -5.19
CA PHE A 182 -24.49 22.38 -3.82
C PHE A 182 -24.96 20.94 -3.55
N ARG A 183 -26.18 20.59 -3.99
CA ARG A 183 -26.76 19.26 -3.80
C ARG A 183 -26.00 18.16 -4.56
N GLU A 184 -25.45 18.48 -5.73
CA GLU A 184 -24.59 17.57 -6.48
C GLU A 184 -23.20 17.39 -5.84
N SER A 185 -22.70 18.47 -5.21
CA SER A 185 -21.35 18.52 -4.65
C SER A 185 -21.26 18.01 -3.22
N VAL A 186 -22.34 18.06 -2.43
CA VAL A 186 -22.35 17.66 -1.01
C VAL A 186 -23.48 16.67 -0.75
N LYS A 187 -23.13 15.51 -0.20
CA LYS A 187 -24.08 14.47 0.22
C LYS A 187 -23.78 14.04 1.65
N LEU A 188 -24.78 14.02 2.52
CA LEU A 188 -24.64 13.43 3.86
C LEU A 188 -24.68 11.89 3.74
N VAL A 189 -23.75 11.23 4.44
CA VAL A 189 -23.60 9.77 4.35
C VAL A 189 -24.15 9.08 5.59
N PHE A 190 -23.65 9.46 6.76
CA PHE A 190 -24.09 8.89 8.04
C PHE A 190 -23.71 9.77 9.23
N LYS A 191 -24.39 9.53 10.35
CA LYS A 191 -24.05 10.06 11.68
C LYS A 191 -23.05 9.15 12.37
N THR A 192 -22.07 9.73 13.05
CA THR A 192 -21.10 9.02 13.90
C THR A 192 -20.98 9.72 15.26
N GLY A 193 -20.48 8.99 16.27
CA GLY A 193 -20.34 9.48 17.65
C GLY A 193 -21.23 8.75 18.67
N PRO A 194 -21.12 9.11 19.96
CA PRO A 194 -21.84 8.46 21.06
C PRO A 194 -23.36 8.62 20.89
N ARG A 195 -24.11 7.54 21.11
CA ARG A 195 -25.58 7.55 20.98
C ARG A 195 -26.31 8.30 22.09
N ASP A 196 -25.64 8.59 23.21
CA ASP A 196 -26.27 9.18 24.40
C ASP A 196 -26.01 10.69 24.55
N ARG A 197 -25.44 11.34 23.53
CA ARG A 197 -25.17 12.78 23.55
C ARG A 197 -26.14 13.56 22.64
N ASP A 198 -26.38 14.81 23.01
CA ASP A 198 -27.18 15.76 22.23
C ASP A 198 -26.46 16.26 20.97
N MET A 199 -25.15 16.04 20.89
CA MET A 199 -24.29 16.40 19.77
C MET A 199 -23.79 15.15 19.04
N VAL A 200 -23.91 15.15 17.72
CA VAL A 200 -23.47 14.09 16.83
C VAL A 200 -22.47 14.64 15.80
N ASN A 201 -21.67 13.74 15.24
CA ASN A 201 -20.78 14.09 14.14
C ASN A 201 -21.42 13.61 12.85
N TRP A 202 -21.32 14.42 11.79
CA TRP A 202 -21.81 14.05 10.47
C TRP A 202 -20.66 13.79 9.52
N VAL A 203 -20.78 12.74 8.72
CA VAL A 203 -19.85 12.46 7.62
C VAL A 203 -20.51 12.86 6.31
N LEU A 204 -19.84 13.75 5.58
CA LEU A 204 -20.25 14.24 4.28
C LEU A 204 -19.33 13.67 3.20
N GLU A 205 -19.92 13.25 2.09
CA GLU A 205 -19.24 12.95 0.83
C GLU A 205 -19.30 14.19 -0.05
N VAL A 206 -18.13 14.70 -0.45
CA VAL A 206 -18.02 15.97 -1.15
C VAL A 206 -17.22 15.85 -2.45
N THR A 207 -17.39 16.79 -3.37
CA THR A 207 -16.48 16.92 -4.52
C THR A 207 -15.10 17.41 -4.07
N PRO A 208 -14.02 17.12 -4.84
CA PRO A 208 -12.67 17.59 -4.51
C PRO A 208 -12.59 19.11 -4.36
N GLU A 209 -13.22 19.86 -5.25
CA GLU A 209 -13.29 21.33 -5.19
C GLU A 209 -13.92 21.80 -3.87
N MET A 210 -15.06 21.22 -3.51
CA MET A 210 -15.78 21.60 -2.29
C MET A 210 -14.98 21.24 -1.03
N ARG A 211 -14.25 20.11 -1.06
CA ARG A 211 -13.37 19.73 0.04
C ARG A 211 -12.34 20.80 0.34
N ASP A 212 -11.67 21.32 -0.67
CA ASP A 212 -10.58 22.28 -0.47
C ASP A 212 -11.13 23.60 0.08
N ILE A 213 -12.31 24.02 -0.38
CA ILE A 213 -13.01 25.20 0.15
C ILE A 213 -13.39 24.99 1.63
N ILE A 214 -14.04 23.87 1.96
CA ILE A 214 -14.46 23.54 3.34
C ILE A 214 -13.24 23.46 4.26
N LYS A 215 -12.14 22.85 3.78
CA LYS A 215 -10.89 22.74 4.54
C LYS A 215 -10.24 24.09 4.80
N ALA A 216 -10.28 25.02 3.84
CA ALA A 216 -9.76 26.36 4.02
C ALA A 216 -10.53 27.14 5.11
N GLN A 217 -11.83 26.88 5.27
CA GLN A 217 -12.64 27.51 6.30
C GLN A 217 -12.42 26.92 7.71
N VAL A 218 -11.94 25.67 7.83
CA VAL A 218 -11.67 24.90 9.07
C VAL A 218 -12.90 24.62 9.95
N ARG A 219 -13.89 25.50 9.92
CA ARG A 219 -15.12 25.45 10.71
C ARG A 219 -16.31 25.77 9.82
N LEU A 220 -17.42 25.06 10.03
CA LEU A 220 -18.70 25.35 9.42
C LEU A 220 -19.68 25.83 10.48
N TYR A 221 -20.44 26.85 10.14
CA TYR A 221 -21.55 27.32 10.97
C TYR A 221 -22.80 26.53 10.63
N ILE A 222 -23.47 26.01 11.66
CA ILE A 222 -24.73 25.30 11.55
C ILE A 222 -25.64 25.85 12.66
N GLU A 223 -26.61 26.64 12.24
CA GLU A 223 -27.50 27.40 13.13
C GLU A 223 -26.70 28.29 14.10
N TRP A 224 -26.75 27.97 15.39
CA TRP A 224 -26.07 28.67 16.48
C TRP A 224 -24.73 28.02 16.86
N ASN A 225 -24.33 26.94 16.15
CA ASN A 225 -23.16 26.15 16.48
C ASN A 225 -22.04 26.36 15.46
N SER A 226 -20.84 26.62 15.97
CA SER A 226 -19.63 26.59 15.17
C SER A 226 -19.01 25.19 15.25
N CYS A 227 -19.09 24.44 14.16
CA CYS A 227 -18.69 23.05 14.06
C CYS A 227 -17.29 22.94 13.45
N ARG A 228 -16.39 22.16 14.07
CA ARG A 228 -15.07 21.88 13.52
C ARG A 228 -15.18 20.88 12.37
N VAL A 229 -14.31 21.01 11.37
CA VAL A 229 -14.31 20.14 10.19
C VAL A 229 -12.95 19.49 9.99
N ASP A 230 -12.92 18.18 9.70
CA ASP A 230 -11.69 17.45 9.33
C ASP A 230 -11.95 16.43 8.22
N ASP A 231 -10.88 15.87 7.65
CA ASP A 231 -11.02 14.77 6.70
C ASP A 231 -11.44 13.50 7.43
N HIS A 232 -12.41 12.80 6.86
CA HIS A 232 -12.81 11.50 7.36
C HIS A 232 -12.06 10.39 6.61
N LEU A 233 -10.92 9.98 7.18
CA LEU A 233 -10.13 8.86 6.67
C LEU A 233 -10.42 7.61 7.51
N THR A 234 -11.12 6.63 6.93
CA THR A 234 -11.29 5.32 7.56
C THR A 234 -10.18 4.40 7.07
N VAL A 235 -9.14 4.24 7.88
CA VAL A 235 -8.07 3.26 7.61
C VAL A 235 -8.49 1.92 8.20
N THR A 236 -8.92 0.99 7.34
CA THR A 236 -9.26 -0.37 7.76
C THR A 236 -8.02 -1.25 7.76
N ARG A 237 -7.76 -1.92 8.89
CA ARG A 237 -6.69 -2.91 9.04
C ARG A 237 -7.30 -4.30 9.03
N CYS A 238 -6.86 -5.17 8.13
CA CYS A 238 -7.29 -6.56 8.13
C CYS A 238 -6.73 -7.29 9.34
N TYR A 239 -7.59 -7.95 10.13
CA TYR A 239 -7.17 -8.67 11.34
C TYR A 239 -6.31 -9.91 11.05
N LYS A 240 -6.40 -10.47 9.83
CA LYS A 240 -5.66 -11.68 9.43
C LYS A 240 -4.26 -11.36 8.91
N CYS A 241 -4.14 -10.40 7.99
CA CYS A 241 -2.86 -10.08 7.33
C CYS A 241 -2.21 -8.79 7.85
N GLN A 242 -2.88 -8.05 8.75
CA GLN A 242 -2.44 -6.76 9.29
C GLN A 242 -2.17 -5.65 8.24
N ALA A 243 -2.41 -5.92 6.95
CA ALA A 243 -2.30 -4.94 5.88
C ALA A 243 -3.46 -3.92 5.94
N LEU A 244 -3.16 -2.70 5.53
CA LEU A 244 -4.16 -1.64 5.38
C LEU A 244 -4.87 -1.78 4.03
N GLY A 245 -6.20 -1.63 4.00
CA GLY A 245 -6.98 -1.59 2.75
C GLY A 245 -7.22 -2.93 2.04
N HIS A 246 -6.80 -4.06 2.61
CA HIS A 246 -7.04 -5.43 2.11
C HIS A 246 -8.38 -6.01 2.62
N VAL A 247 -9.36 -5.17 2.98
CA VAL A 247 -10.65 -5.65 3.51
C VAL A 247 -11.66 -5.81 2.38
#